data_AF-A0A949ICS8-F1
#
_entry.id   AF-A0A949ICS8-F1
#
_cell.length_a   1.000
_cell.length_b   1.000
_cell.length_c   1.000
_cell.angle_alpha   90.00
_cell.angle_beta   90.00
_cell.angle_gamma   90.00
#
_symmetry.space_group_name_H-M   'P 1'
#
loop_
_entity.id
_entity.type
_entity.pdbx_description
1 polymer ?
#
loop_
_entity_poly.entity_id
_entity_poly.type
_entity_poly.pdbx_seq_one_letter_code
_entity_poly.pdbx_strand_id
1 'polypeptide(L)'
;AFDPFPGATARHGNDIIKLWRARAAAGHGAPGTVLRADAQGVLVACGVGAIDVTELQRAGGKRLPAAAFLAGMPLAVGSSLHRP
;
A
#
# COMPACT_ATOMS: atom_id res chain seq x y z
N ALA A 1 -0.13 -5.34 -15.52
CA ALA A 1 -0.38 -4.09 -16.26
C ALA A 1 0.65 -2.98 -15.97
N PHE A 2 1.17 -2.82 -14.73
CA PHE A 2 2.21 -1.82 -14.41
C PHE A 2 3.48 -2.39 -13.75
N ASP A 3 3.63 -3.71 -13.65
CA ASP A 3 4.87 -4.38 -13.26
C ASP A 3 5.49 -4.97 -14.54
N PRO A 4 6.77 -4.70 -14.87
CA PRO A 4 7.79 -4.02 -14.06
C PRO A 4 7.82 -2.49 -14.13
N PHE A 5 7.06 -1.87 -15.03
CA PHE A 5 7.03 -0.41 -15.21
C PHE A 5 5.65 0.05 -15.69
N PRO A 6 5.12 1.22 -15.25
CA PRO A 6 5.74 2.24 -14.37
C PRO A 6 5.68 1.95 -12.86
N GLY A 7 4.93 0.93 -12.45
CA GLY A 7 4.59 0.64 -11.06
C GLY A 7 3.42 1.51 -10.56
N ALA A 8 2.48 0.92 -9.82
CA ALA A 8 1.47 1.71 -9.12
C ALA A 8 2.14 2.47 -7.97
N THR A 9 1.83 3.75 -7.81
CA THR A 9 2.50 4.61 -6.82
C THR A 9 1.46 5.34 -5.97
N ALA A 10 1.71 5.38 -4.67
CA ALA A 10 0.95 6.13 -3.68
C ALA A 10 1.89 7.00 -2.84
N ARG A 11 1.35 8.04 -2.22
CA ARG A 11 2.05 8.91 -1.28
C ARG A 11 1.49 8.68 0.13
N HIS A 12 2.39 8.59 1.11
CA HIS A 12 2.06 8.52 2.53
C HIS A 12 2.82 9.64 3.25
N GLY A 13 2.12 10.70 3.67
CA GLY A 13 2.79 11.92 4.12
C GLY A 13 3.71 12.48 3.03
N ASN A 14 5.02 12.50 3.29
CA ASN A 14 6.05 12.94 2.34
C ASN A 14 6.71 11.78 1.57
N ASP A 15 6.41 10.53 1.93
CA ASP A 15 7.04 9.36 1.34
C ASP A 15 6.28 8.87 0.11
N ILE A 16 7.04 8.54 -0.93
CA ILE A 16 6.53 7.89 -2.13
C ILE A 16 6.72 6.37 -1.99
N ILE A 17 5.63 5.64 -2.15
CA ILE A 17 5.57 4.18 -2.02
C ILE A 17 5.05 3.59 -3.32
N LYS A 18 5.80 2.63 -3.88
CA LYS A 18 5.34 1.80 -5.00
C LYS A 18 4.64 0.55 -4.48
N LEU A 19 3.52 0.21 -5.09
CA LEU A 19 2.69 -0.96 -4.82
C LEU A 19 2.90 -1.96 -5.96
N TRP A 20 3.60 -3.07 -5.67
CA TRP A 20 4.03 -4.03 -6.70
C TRP A 20 3.07 -5.20 -6.84
N ARG A 21 2.60 -5.75 -5.73
CA ARG A 21 1.60 -6.81 -5.70
C ARG A 21 0.46 -6.42 -4.78
N ALA A 22 -0.74 -6.58 -5.28
CA ALA A 22 -1.97 -6.44 -4.50
C ALA A 22 -3.01 -7.43 -5.02
N ARG A 23 -3.93 -7.81 -4.14
CA ARG A 23 -5.12 -8.59 -4.49
C ARG A 23 -6.37 -7.77 -4.16
N ALA A 24 -7.43 -7.99 -4.93
CA ALA A 24 -8.74 -7.44 -4.57
C ALA A 24 -9.19 -8.04 -3.23
N ALA A 25 -9.79 -7.21 -2.39
CA ALA A 25 -10.29 -7.59 -1.08
C ALA A 25 -11.59 -6.84 -0.78
N ALA A 26 -12.37 -7.39 0.16
CA ALA A 26 -13.50 -6.67 0.71
C ALA A 26 -13.01 -5.63 1.72
N GLY A 27 -13.65 -4.47 1.73
CA GLY A 27 -13.35 -3.38 2.66
C GLY A 27 -14.18 -2.15 2.31
N HIS A 28 -14.45 -1.32 3.32
CA HIS A 28 -15.21 -0.09 3.18
C HIS A 28 -14.54 1.01 3.99
N GLY A 29 -14.47 2.21 3.43
CA GLY A 29 -13.81 3.37 4.03
C GLY A 29 -13.62 4.47 2.99
N ALA A 30 -13.02 5.58 3.40
CA ALA A 30 -12.65 6.63 2.45
C ALA A 30 -11.55 6.10 1.49
N PRO A 31 -11.61 6.39 0.19
CA PRO A 31 -10.58 5.93 -0.76
C PRO A 31 -9.18 6.35 -0.31
N GLY A 32 -8.26 5.39 -0.25
CA GLY A 32 -6.89 5.59 0.22
C GLY A 32 -6.67 5.31 1.71
N THR A 33 -7.72 5.08 2.51
CA THR A 33 -7.55 4.78 3.93
C THR A 33 -6.95 3.38 4.16
N VAL A 34 -5.92 3.30 4.99
CA VAL A 34 -5.35 2.04 5.46
C VAL A 34 -6.30 1.42 6.49
N LEU A 35 -6.94 0.32 6.13
CA LEU A 35 -7.87 -0.43 6.98
C LEU A 35 -7.15 -1.48 7.84
N ARG A 36 -6.00 -1.97 7.38
CA ARG A 36 -5.14 -2.95 8.08
C ARG A 36 -3.71 -2.80 7.58
N ALA A 37 -2.75 -2.97 8.46
CA ALA A 37 -1.34 -3.03 8.12
C ALA A 37 -0.64 -4.03 9.03
N ASP A 38 -0.42 -5.25 8.52
CA ASP A 38 0.20 -6.33 9.27
C ASP A 38 1.08 -7.21 8.37
N ALA A 39 1.59 -8.31 8.91
CA ALA A 39 2.46 -9.23 8.19
C ALA A 39 1.82 -9.88 6.96
N GLN A 40 0.48 -9.93 6.89
CA GLN A 40 -0.26 -10.49 5.75
C GLN A 40 -0.40 -9.49 4.60
N GLY A 41 -0.43 -8.19 4.91
CA GLY A 41 -0.59 -7.15 3.90
C GLY A 41 -1.01 -5.79 4.45
N VAL A 42 -1.08 -4.83 3.54
CA VAL A 42 -1.64 -3.50 3.78
C VAL A 42 -2.98 -3.40 3.04
N LEU A 43 -4.08 -3.45 3.78
CA LEU A 43 -5.43 -3.32 3.23
C LEU A 43 -5.76 -1.84 3.09
N VAL A 44 -6.10 -1.41 1.88
CA VAL A 44 -6.37 -0.01 1.54
C VAL A 44 -7.77 0.09 0.92
N ALA A 45 -8.63 0.91 1.52
CA ALA A 45 -9.95 1.19 0.99
C ALA A 45 -9.87 1.86 -0.40
N CYS A 46 -10.76 1.48 -1.30
CA CYS A 46 -10.91 2.06 -2.63
C CYS A 46 -12.30 2.72 -2.77
N GLY A 47 -12.57 3.34 -3.91
CA GLY A 47 -13.92 3.86 -4.21
C GLY A 47 -15.00 2.78 -4.16
N VAL A 48 -14.63 1.54 -4.51
CA VAL A 48 -15.43 0.34 -4.31
C VAL A 48 -14.50 -0.76 -3.80
N GLY A 49 -14.87 -1.41 -2.70
CA GLY A 49 -14.06 -2.47 -2.09
C GLY A 49 -12.72 -1.97 -1.55
N ALA A 50 -11.73 -2.85 -1.54
CA ALA A 50 -10.38 -2.57 -1.09
C ALA A 50 -9.34 -3.37 -1.88
N ILE A 51 -8.08 -3.01 -1.72
CA ILE A 51 -6.93 -3.79 -2.18
C ILE A 51 -6.04 -4.17 -1.00
N ASP A 52 -5.57 -5.41 -0.97
CA ASP A 52 -4.63 -5.92 0.01
C ASP A 52 -3.25 -6.01 -0.63
N VAL A 53 -2.37 -5.06 -0.31
CA VAL A 53 -1.04 -4.91 -0.90
C VAL A 53 -0.05 -5.79 -0.14
N THR A 54 0.61 -6.69 -0.85
CA THR A 54 1.51 -7.69 -0.27
C THR A 54 2.98 -7.43 -0.56
N GLU A 55 3.30 -6.65 -1.60
CA GLU A 55 4.67 -6.19 -1.91
C GLU A 55 4.71 -4.68 -2.14
N LEU A 56 5.59 -4.01 -1.40
CA LEU A 56 5.74 -2.55 -1.37
C LEU A 56 7.21 -2.15 -1.55
N GLN A 57 7.45 -0.91 -1.97
CA GLN A 57 8.78 -0.34 -2.08
C GLN A 57 8.75 1.15 -1.76
N ARG A 58 9.56 1.58 -0.79
CA ARG A 58 9.82 3.00 -0.55
C ARG A 58 10.71 3.55 -1.67
N ALA A 59 10.53 4.81 -2.08
CA ALA A 59 11.39 5.42 -3.10
C ALA A 59 12.89 5.23 -2.79
N GLY A 60 13.66 4.80 -3.79
CA GLY A 60 15.09 4.47 -3.63
C GLY A 60 15.40 3.18 -2.86
N GLY A 61 14.40 2.50 -2.28
CA GLY A 61 14.57 1.26 -1.51
C GLY A 61 14.44 -0.02 -2.34
N LYS A 62 14.48 -1.18 -1.66
CA LYS A 62 14.20 -2.50 -2.27
C LYS A 62 12.68 -2.77 -2.31
N ARG A 63 12.25 -3.66 -3.22
CA ARG A 63 10.91 -4.27 -3.15
C ARG A 63 10.89 -5.25 -1.98
N LEU A 64 9.91 -5.12 -1.09
CA LEU A 64 9.81 -5.89 0.14
C LEU A 64 8.39 -6.44 0.32
N PRO A 65 8.23 -7.64 0.89
CA PRO A 65 6.94 -8.10 1.42
C PRO A 65 6.41 -7.15 2.50
N ALA A 66 5.09 -7.09 2.66
CA ALA A 66 4.42 -6.17 3.60
C ALA A 66 5.02 -6.22 5.02
N ALA A 67 5.26 -7.41 5.57
CA ALA A 67 5.87 -7.57 6.89
C ALA A 67 7.22 -6.84 7.02
N ALA A 68 8.12 -7.04 6.05
CA ALA A 68 9.45 -6.43 6.05
C ALA A 68 9.40 -4.93 5.76
N PHE A 69 8.47 -4.50 4.91
CA PHE A 69 8.22 -3.08 4.65
C PHE A 69 7.75 -2.36 5.92
N LEU A 70 6.75 -2.91 6.60
CA LEU A 70 6.15 -2.32 7.81
C LEU A 70 7.12 -2.26 8.99
N ALA A 71 8.10 -3.17 9.07
CA ALA A 71 9.16 -3.10 10.07
C ALA A 71 10.07 -1.86 9.89
N GLY A 72 10.28 -1.39 8.66
CA GLY A 72 11.09 -0.20 8.36
C GLY A 72 10.30 1.08 8.12
N MET A 73 8.99 0.96 7.85
CA MET A 73 8.04 2.05 7.64
C MET A 73 6.65 1.60 8.10
N PRO A 74 6.32 1.77 9.39
CA PRO A 74 5.00 1.44 9.90
C PRO A 74 3.92 2.31 9.25
N LEU A 75 2.86 1.69 8.75
CA LEU A 75 1.65 2.39 8.30
C LEU A 75 0.57 2.21 9.36
N ALA A 76 0.05 3.31 9.91
CA ALA A 76 -1.00 3.24 10.91
C ALA A 76 -2.36 2.98 10.25
N VAL A 77 -3.19 2.16 10.89
CA VAL A 77 -4.61 2.03 10.51
C VAL A 77 -5.31 3.39 10.67
N GLY A 78 -6.13 3.76 9.71
CA GLY A 78 -6.77 5.07 9.61
C GLY A 78 -5.94 6.13 8.88
N SER A 79 -4.65 5.86 8.64
CA SER A 79 -3.82 6.76 7.82
C SER A 79 -4.20 6.67 6.34
N SER A 80 -3.76 7.64 5.55
CA SER A 80 -4.15 7.77 4.13
C SER A 80 -2.99 7.56 3.17
N LEU A 81 -3.30 6.91 2.05
CA LEU A 81 -2.48 6.75 0.86
C LEU A 81 -3.16 7.47 -0.30
N HIS A 82 -2.58 8.57 -0.75
CA HIS A 82 -3.13 9.39 -1.83
C HIS A 82 -2.30 9.28 -3.09
N ARG A 83 -2.86 9.74 -4.22
CA ARG A 83 -2.09 9.87 -5.45
C ARG A 83 -1.00 10.93 -5.25
N PRO A 84 0.26 10.67 -5.66
CA PRO A 84 1.31 11.68 -5.65
C PRO A 84 0.91 12.91 -6.48
#